data_AF-A0A093QX08-F1
#
_entry.id   AF-A0A093QX08-F1
#
_cell.length_a   1.000
_cell.length_b   1.000
_cell.length_c   1.000
_cell.angle_alpha   90.00
_cell.angle_beta   90.00
_cell.angle_gamma   90.00
#
_symmetry.space_group_name_H-M   'P 1'
#
loop_
_entity.id
_entity.type
_entity.pdbx_description
1 polymer ?
#
loop_
_entity_poly.entity_id
_entity_poly.type
_entity_poly.pdbx_seq_one_letter_code
_entity_poly.pdbx_strand_id
1 'polypeptide(L)'
;REKKFYWHLKLVFPHCHAEYTLKGVPDDKTLADILKPYIDPVESDPVVCQRLKIYTASPRSDVQILMKVENRKQNSVRYNELDASRSLLDNLKGKVIIEYPTLFVVLKTLKKDMVVLGQDASESAENSDSESSSLSSMEEGEIRDSS
;
A
#
# COMPACT_ATOMS: atom_id res chain seq x y z
N ARG A 1 -4.70 29.65 24.72
CA ARG A 1 -3.83 28.48 24.41
C ARG A 1 -4.70 27.48 23.66
N GLU A 2 -4.49 27.29 22.36
CA GLU A 2 -5.17 26.22 21.62
C GLU A 2 -4.64 24.87 22.12
N LYS A 3 -5.54 23.94 22.44
CA LYS A 3 -5.19 22.56 22.77
C LYS A 3 -5.05 21.78 21.46
N LYS A 4 -3.89 21.88 20.81
CA LYS A 4 -3.56 21.05 19.64
C LYS A 4 -2.84 19.80 20.08
N PHE A 5 -3.27 18.65 19.60
CA PHE A 5 -2.51 17.41 19.79
C PHE A 5 -1.50 17.26 18.66
N TYR A 6 -0.31 16.81 19.04
CA TYR A 6 0.77 16.55 18.12
C TYR A 6 1.04 15.05 18.09
N TRP A 7 0.87 14.46 16.92
CA TRP A 7 0.97 13.02 16.71
C TRP A 7 2.35 12.63 16.21
N HIS A 8 2.78 11.47 16.67
CA HIS A 8 3.82 10.69 16.02
C HIS A 8 3.11 9.77 15.02
N LEU A 9 3.56 9.69 13.78
CA LEU A 9 2.98 8.82 12.74
C LEU A 9 4.07 8.02 12.05
N LYS A 10 3.71 6.84 11.57
CA LYS A 10 4.52 6.07 10.62
C LYS A 10 3.79 5.96 9.29
N LEU A 11 4.45 6.38 8.22
CA LEU A 11 4.02 6.17 6.85
C LEU A 11 4.73 4.94 6.28
N VAL A 12 3.97 4.03 5.70
CA VAL A 12 4.46 2.82 5.05
C VAL A 12 4.03 2.83 3.59
N PHE A 13 4.99 2.72 2.69
CA PHE A 13 4.81 2.62 1.24
C PHE A 13 5.22 1.20 0.83
N PRO A 14 4.31 0.21 0.95
CA PRO A 14 4.65 -1.21 0.80
C PRO A 14 5.22 -1.51 -0.58
N HIS A 15 4.71 -0.88 -1.64
CA HIS A 15 5.17 -1.08 -3.03
C HIS A 15 6.63 -0.66 -3.28
N CYS A 16 7.16 0.23 -2.43
CA CYS A 16 8.54 0.71 -2.51
C CYS A 16 9.42 0.18 -1.36
N HIS A 17 8.87 -0.67 -0.48
CA HIS A 17 9.51 -1.11 0.76
C HIS A 17 10.07 0.09 1.57
N ALA A 18 9.34 1.20 1.56
CA ALA A 18 9.80 2.47 2.12
C ALA A 18 8.94 2.85 3.32
N GLU A 19 9.60 3.30 4.39
CA GLU A 19 8.96 3.75 5.61
C GLU A 19 9.49 5.12 6.01
N TYR A 20 8.64 5.93 6.61
CA TYR A 20 8.98 7.24 7.15
C TYR A 20 8.26 7.49 8.46
N THR A 21 8.95 8.14 9.39
CA THR A 21 8.40 8.44 10.71
C THR A 21 8.32 9.95 10.88
N LEU A 22 7.11 10.43 11.17
CA LEU A 22 6.79 11.85 11.32
C LEU A 22 6.52 12.15 12.79
N LYS A 23 7.27 13.08 13.38
CA LYS A 23 7.06 13.53 14.76
C LYS A 23 6.44 14.92 14.75
N GLY A 24 5.49 15.17 15.65
CA GLY A 24 4.92 16.51 15.82
C GLY A 24 3.90 16.89 14.74
N VAL A 25 3.15 15.92 14.21
CA VAL A 25 2.12 16.18 13.20
C VAL A 25 0.87 16.74 13.89
N PRO A 26 0.43 17.96 13.58
CA PRO A 26 -0.75 18.53 14.23
C PRO A 26 -2.01 17.80 13.77
N ASP A 27 -2.95 17.62 14.69
CA ASP A 27 -4.15 16.81 14.54
C ASP A 27 -5.21 17.44 13.60
N ASP A 28 -5.14 18.74 13.36
CA ASP A 28 -5.99 19.50 12.43
C ASP A 28 -5.56 19.37 10.96
N LYS A 29 -4.36 18.87 10.68
CA LYS A 29 -3.82 18.76 9.32
C LYS A 29 -4.49 17.62 8.56
N THR A 30 -4.80 17.83 7.28
CA THR A 30 -5.37 16.78 6.42
C THR A 30 -4.33 15.71 6.08
N LEU A 31 -4.79 14.48 5.83
CA LEU A 31 -3.87 13.42 5.39
C LEU A 31 -3.24 13.75 4.03
N ALA A 32 -3.95 14.42 3.12
CA ALA A 32 -3.39 14.90 1.85
C ALA A 32 -2.21 15.86 2.08
N ASP A 33 -2.34 16.81 3.01
CA ASP A 33 -1.25 17.76 3.33
C ASP A 33 -0.08 17.07 4.05
N ILE A 34 -0.33 15.99 4.81
CA ILE A 34 0.71 15.18 5.46
C ILE A 34 1.50 14.40 4.40
N LEU A 35 0.82 13.87 3.38
CA LEU A 35 1.44 13.06 2.32
C LEU A 35 2.08 13.89 1.20
N LYS A 36 1.69 15.16 1.02
CA LYS A 36 2.21 16.06 -0.01
C LYS A 36 3.75 15.99 -0.20
N PRO A 37 4.61 16.09 0.84
CA PRO A 37 6.07 16.01 0.67
C PRO A 37 6.62 14.61 0.30
N TYR A 38 5.76 13.62 0.10
CA TYR A 38 6.12 12.26 -0.29
C TYR A 38 5.55 11.84 -1.65
N ILE A 39 4.37 12.35 -2.00
CA ILE A 39 3.64 11.96 -3.21
C ILE A 39 3.57 13.07 -4.26
N ASP A 40 3.92 14.31 -3.91
CA ASP A 40 3.93 15.42 -4.85
C ASP A 40 5.31 15.59 -5.47
N PRO A 41 5.48 15.51 -6.79
CA PRO A 41 6.79 15.59 -7.43
C PRO A 41 7.48 16.94 -7.27
N VAL A 42 6.73 18.01 -6.95
CA VAL A 42 7.26 19.37 -6.78
C VAL A 42 7.69 19.62 -5.33
N GLU A 43 6.91 19.11 -4.37
CA GLU A 43 7.16 19.34 -2.94
C GLU A 43 8.05 18.27 -2.29
N SER A 44 8.19 17.11 -2.95
CA SER A 44 9.02 16.02 -2.43
C SER A 44 10.50 16.28 -2.64
N ASP A 45 11.32 15.90 -1.65
CA ASP A 45 12.77 15.84 -1.82
C ASP A 45 13.13 14.90 -2.99
N PRO A 46 14.12 15.25 -3.85
CA PRO A 46 14.49 14.42 -5.01
C PRO A 46 14.78 12.95 -4.68
N VAL A 47 15.37 12.67 -3.51
CA VAL A 47 15.68 11.29 -3.06
C VAL A 47 14.39 10.54 -2.71
N VAL A 48 13.46 11.22 -2.02
CA VAL A 48 12.15 10.68 -1.68
C VAL A 48 11.31 10.47 -2.94
N CYS A 49 11.30 11.45 -3.85
CA CYS A 49 10.61 11.39 -5.12
C CYS A 49 11.10 10.21 -5.96
N GLN A 50 12.42 9.99 -6.04
CA GLN A 50 12.98 8.84 -6.74
C GLN A 50 12.57 7.51 -6.08
N ARG A 51 12.59 7.43 -4.74
CA ARG A 51 12.20 6.23 -4.00
C ARG A 51 10.71 5.91 -4.15
N LEU A 52 9.87 6.95 -4.21
CA LEU A 52 8.41 6.87 -4.28
C LEU A 52 7.86 7.18 -5.68
N LYS A 53 8.68 7.00 -6.72
CA LYS A 53 8.36 7.41 -8.10
C LYS A 53 7.01 6.91 -8.62
N ILE A 54 6.60 5.71 -8.20
CA ILE A 54 5.32 5.12 -8.60
C ILE A 54 4.13 5.89 -8.02
N TYR A 55 4.28 6.48 -6.84
CA TYR A 55 3.25 7.29 -6.19
C TYR A 55 3.22 8.71 -6.77
N THR A 56 4.39 9.28 -7.09
CA THR A 56 4.48 10.62 -7.68
C THR A 56 4.04 10.65 -9.15
N ALA A 57 4.22 9.56 -9.88
CA ALA A 57 3.75 9.39 -11.26
C ALA A 57 2.27 8.99 -11.37
N SER A 58 1.64 8.55 -10.27
CA SER A 58 0.25 8.13 -10.26
C SER A 58 -0.70 9.30 -9.97
N PRO A 59 -1.92 9.28 -10.52
CA PRO A 59 -2.96 10.23 -10.14
C PRO A 59 -3.23 10.16 -8.63
N ARG A 60 -3.49 11.33 -8.01
CA ARG A 60 -3.86 11.40 -6.57
C ARG A 60 -5.13 10.60 -6.26
N SER A 61 -6.02 10.41 -7.24
CA SER A 61 -7.22 9.58 -7.13
C SER A 61 -6.92 8.10 -6.90
N ASP A 62 -5.73 7.65 -7.26
CA ASP A 62 -5.34 6.24 -7.20
C ASP A 62 -4.60 5.91 -5.91
N VAL A 63 -4.21 6.94 -5.14
CA VAL A 63 -3.60 6.78 -3.83
C VAL A 63 -4.70 6.56 -2.79
N GLN A 64 -4.62 5.44 -2.08
CA GLN A 64 -5.43 5.11 -0.92
C GLN A 64 -4.59 5.08 0.34
N ILE A 65 -5.20 5.48 1.45
CA ILE A 65 -4.57 5.50 2.76
C ILE A 65 -5.31 4.52 3.65
N LEU A 66 -4.58 3.56 4.19
CA LEU A 66 -5.11 2.46 4.97
C LEU A 66 -4.49 2.44 6.37
N MET A 67 -5.26 2.03 7.38
CA MET A 67 -4.76 1.81 8.73
C MET A 67 -5.20 0.42 9.21
N LYS A 68 -4.27 -0.37 9.71
CA LYS A 68 -4.57 -1.72 10.23
C LYS A 68 -5.58 -1.63 11.38
N VAL A 69 -6.54 -2.53 11.38
CA VAL A 69 -7.51 -2.68 12.49
C VAL A 69 -6.84 -3.50 13.59
N GLU A 70 -6.69 -2.89 14.76
CA GLU A 70 -6.15 -3.57 15.95
C GLU A 70 -7.24 -4.33 16.75
N ASN A 71 -6.81 -5.21 17.65
CA ASN A 71 -7.65 -5.96 18.60
C ASN A 71 -8.73 -6.87 17.97
N ARG A 72 -8.37 -7.65 16.94
CA ARG A 72 -9.27 -8.64 16.32
C ARG A 72 -9.01 -10.06 16.86
N LYS A 73 -10.09 -10.80 17.12
CA LYS A 73 -10.09 -12.15 17.74
C LYS A 73 -9.64 -13.30 16.81
N GLN A 74 -9.49 -13.05 15.53
CA GLN A 74 -9.05 -14.04 14.53
C GLN A 74 -7.92 -13.38 13.74
N ASN A 75 -6.91 -14.13 13.30
CA ASN A 75 -5.73 -13.68 12.54
C ASN A 75 -6.04 -13.02 11.18
N SER A 76 -7.27 -12.56 10.95
CA SER A 76 -7.65 -11.76 9.79
C SER A 76 -7.14 -10.33 9.97
N VAL A 77 -6.11 -10.00 9.19
CA VAL A 77 -5.67 -8.62 8.98
C VAL A 77 -6.72 -7.92 8.12
N ARG A 78 -7.26 -6.80 8.62
CA ARG A 78 -8.07 -5.88 7.81
C ARG A 78 -7.64 -4.46 8.04
N TYR A 79 -8.02 -3.61 7.11
CA TYR A 79 -7.64 -2.21 7.08
C TYR A 79 -8.87 -1.31 7.09
N ASN A 80 -8.83 -0.23 7.86
CA ASN A 80 -9.72 0.90 7.68
C ASN A 80 -9.20 1.76 6.53
N GLU A 81 -10.06 2.10 5.59
CA GLU A 81 -9.76 3.16 4.63
C GLU A 81 -9.90 4.53 5.32
N LEU A 82 -8.93 5.40 5.08
CA LEU A 82 -8.88 6.76 5.60
C LEU A 82 -9.17 7.75 4.48
N ASP A 83 -9.77 8.88 4.85
CA ASP A 83 -10.16 9.93 3.94
C ASP A 83 -9.04 10.98 3.85
N ALA A 84 -8.44 11.11 2.66
CA ALA A 84 -7.34 12.03 2.39
C ALA A 84 -7.73 13.51 2.62
N SER A 85 -9.01 13.86 2.44
CA SER A 85 -9.52 15.22 2.57
C SER A 85 -9.80 15.63 4.02
N ARG A 86 -9.91 14.66 4.93
CA ARG A 86 -10.21 14.90 6.35
C ARG A 86 -8.96 15.10 7.19
N SER A 87 -9.14 15.74 8.33
CA SER A 87 -8.08 15.94 9.32
C SER A 87 -7.55 14.61 9.86
N LEU A 88 -6.34 14.64 10.40
CA LEU A 88 -5.76 13.50 11.11
C LEU A 88 -6.65 13.09 12.28
N LEU A 89 -7.17 14.04 13.06
CA LEU A 89 -8.06 13.77 14.19
C LEU A 89 -9.32 13.02 13.76
N ASP A 90 -9.99 13.48 12.71
CA ASP A 90 -11.21 12.84 12.19
C ASP A 90 -10.94 11.42 11.70
N ASN A 91 -9.79 11.23 11.05
CA ASN A 91 -9.36 9.92 10.59
C ASN A 91 -8.99 8.98 11.74
N LEU A 92 -8.46 9.47 12.86
CA LEU A 92 -8.10 8.62 14.01
C LEU A 92 -9.27 8.39 14.97
N LYS A 93 -10.32 9.21 14.91
CA LYS A 93 -11.48 9.12 15.79
C LYS A 93 -12.14 7.74 15.72
N GLY A 94 -12.35 7.14 16.89
CA GLY A 94 -12.96 5.81 17.03
C GLY A 94 -12.08 4.63 16.61
N LYS A 95 -10.80 4.85 16.28
CA LYS A 95 -9.83 3.81 15.96
C LYS A 95 -8.96 3.48 17.17
N VAL A 96 -8.60 2.21 17.31
CA VAL A 96 -7.64 1.76 18.32
C VAL A 96 -6.24 1.89 17.75
N ILE A 97 -5.37 2.58 18.49
CA ILE A 97 -3.96 2.82 18.13
C ILE A 97 -3.10 2.20 19.21
N ILE A 98 -2.11 1.39 18.80
CA ILE A 98 -1.08 0.85 19.68
C ILE A 98 0.20 1.63 19.37
N GLU A 99 0.81 2.24 20.39
CA GLU A 99 1.92 3.20 20.26
C GLU A 99 1.53 4.45 19.44
N TYR A 100 1.79 4.43 18.14
CA TYR A 100 1.49 5.52 17.22
C TYR A 100 0.81 5.00 15.94
N PRO A 101 -0.04 5.80 15.28
CA PRO A 101 -0.73 5.37 14.06
C PRO A 101 0.25 5.01 12.94
N THR A 102 0.02 3.85 12.32
CA THR A 102 0.72 3.42 11.11
C THR A 102 -0.22 3.52 9.92
N LEU A 103 0.13 4.39 8.96
CA LEU A 103 -0.62 4.67 7.74
C LEU A 103 0.06 3.99 6.56
N PHE A 104 -0.66 3.09 5.89
CA PHE A 104 -0.22 2.43 4.66
C PHE A 104 -0.72 3.23 3.47
N VAL A 105 0.21 3.77 2.69
CA VAL A 105 -0.09 4.52 1.47
C VAL A 105 0.07 3.56 0.30
N VAL A 106 -1.03 3.24 -0.38
CA VAL A 106 -1.07 2.24 -1.45
C VAL A 106 -1.71 2.77 -2.71
N LEU A 107 -1.32 2.23 -3.85
CA LEU A 107 -2.04 2.45 -5.11
C LEU A 107 -3.17 1.44 -5.25
N LYS A 108 -4.35 1.89 -5.67
CA LYS A 108 -5.54 1.04 -5.93
C LYS A 108 -5.20 -0.16 -6.81
N THR A 109 -4.39 0.07 -7.85
CA THR A 109 -3.94 -0.93 -8.83
C THR A 109 -3.04 -2.02 -8.24
N LEU A 110 -2.38 -1.75 -7.10
CA LEU A 110 -1.38 -2.63 -6.48
C LEU A 110 -1.84 -3.18 -5.11
N LYS A 111 -3.09 -2.93 -4.69
CA LYS A 111 -3.63 -3.24 -3.35
C LYS A 111 -3.95 -4.73 -3.08
N LYS A 112 -3.59 -5.66 -3.97
CA LYS A 112 -4.19 -7.02 -4.07
C LYS A 112 -4.28 -7.83 -2.75
N ASP A 113 -3.36 -7.65 -1.80
CA ASP A 113 -3.33 -8.42 -0.55
C ASP A 113 -3.93 -7.69 0.67
N MET A 114 -4.51 -6.49 0.49
CA MET A 114 -5.01 -5.66 1.59
C MET A 114 -6.53 -5.59 1.63
N VAL A 115 -7.12 -6.40 2.52
CA VAL A 115 -8.58 -6.47 2.73
C VAL A 115 -9.07 -5.28 3.54
N VAL A 116 -9.91 -4.42 2.94
CA VAL A 116 -10.53 -3.28 3.63
C VAL A 116 -11.77 -3.74 4.41
N LEU A 117 -11.93 -3.20 5.62
CA LEU A 117 -13.07 -3.47 6.49
C LEU A 117 -14.36 -2.99 5.81
N GLY A 118 -15.29 -3.91 5.56
CA GLY A 118 -16.58 -3.62 4.91
C GLY A 118 -16.61 -3.88 3.40
N GLN A 119 -15.48 -4.22 2.78
CA GLN A 119 -15.43 -4.82 1.44
C GLN A 119 -15.27 -6.33 1.62
N ASP A 120 -16.38 -7.05 1.70
CA ASP A 120 -16.37 -8.50 1.47
C ASP A 120 -16.41 -8.74 -0.05
N ALA A 121 -15.61 -9.70 -0.50
CA ALA A 121 -15.12 -9.87 -1.87
C ALA A 121 -16.17 -9.73 -2.98
N SER A 122 -15.98 -8.74 -3.86
CA SER A 122 -16.51 -8.76 -5.22
C SER A 122 -15.45 -8.19 -6.16
N GLU A 123 -15.08 -9.02 -7.14
CA GLU A 123 -14.27 -8.76 -8.36
C GLU A 123 -12.75 -8.69 -8.15
N SER A 124 -11.90 -9.52 -8.78
CA SER A 124 -11.97 -10.07 -10.15
C SER A 124 -11.26 -11.43 -10.27
N ALA A 125 -12.02 -12.47 -10.62
CA ALA A 125 -11.52 -13.69 -11.23
C ALA A 125 -11.65 -13.54 -12.75
N GLU A 126 -10.55 -13.22 -13.45
CA GLU A 126 -10.35 -13.44 -14.90
C GLU A 126 -8.83 -13.57 -15.13
N ASN A 127 -8.29 -14.78 -15.22
CA ASN A 127 -8.16 -15.68 -16.37
C ASN A 127 -6.87 -15.44 -17.18
N SER A 128 -5.93 -16.37 -17.07
CA SER A 128 -5.13 -16.83 -18.22
C SER A 128 -4.63 -18.25 -17.90
N ASP A 129 -5.53 -19.22 -18.06
CA ASP A 129 -5.13 -20.54 -18.51
C ASP A 129 -4.35 -20.38 -19.81
N SER A 130 -3.10 -20.80 -19.80
CA SER A 130 -2.33 -21.11 -21.00
C SER A 130 -1.60 -22.40 -20.70
N GLU A 131 -2.33 -23.47 -20.91
CA GLU A 131 -1.87 -24.83 -21.09
C GLU A 131 -0.60 -24.86 -21.97
N SER A 132 0.46 -25.47 -21.46
CA SER A 132 1.28 -26.38 -22.27
C SER A 132 2.00 -27.34 -21.35
N SER A 133 1.28 -28.39 -21.00
CA SER A 133 1.91 -29.68 -20.71
C SER A 133 2.42 -30.24 -22.03
N SER A 134 3.70 -30.62 -22.09
CA SER A 134 4.17 -31.83 -22.78
C SER A 134 5.66 -32.03 -22.53
N LEU A 135 5.95 -32.96 -21.61
CA LEU A 135 7.19 -33.72 -21.58
C LEU A 135 7.20 -34.67 -22.79
N SER A 136 8.27 -34.71 -23.58
CA SER A 136 8.66 -35.93 -24.30
C SER A 136 10.12 -35.90 -24.72
N SER A 137 10.94 -36.63 -23.94
CA SER A 137 12.28 -37.07 -24.26
C SER A 137 12.22 -38.21 -25.29
N MET A 138 12.95 -38.09 -26.41
CA MET A 138 13.46 -39.21 -27.22
C MET A 138 14.30 -38.65 -28.38
N GLU A 139 15.62 -38.64 -28.22
CA GLU A 139 16.56 -38.49 -29.34
C GLU A 139 16.99 -39.90 -29.75
N GLU A 140 16.37 -40.37 -30.82
CA GLU A 140 16.67 -41.62 -31.51
C GLU A 140 17.76 -41.30 -32.55
N GLY A 141 18.99 -41.74 -32.29
CA GLY A 141 20.09 -41.72 -33.25
C GLY A 141 20.34 -43.13 -33.76
N GLU A 142 19.71 -43.50 -34.88
CA GLU A 142 19.90 -44.77 -35.57
C GLU A 142 21.22 -44.79 -36.38
N ILE A 143 21.94 -45.91 -36.22
CA ILE A 143 23.15 -46.46 -36.85
C ILE A 143 23.45 -46.10 -38.31
N ARG A 144 24.74 -46.02 -38.69
CA ARG A 144 25.31 -46.76 -39.85
C ARG A 144 26.78 -47.14 -39.66
N ASP A 145 27.01 -48.42 -39.90
CA ASP A 145 28.27 -49.17 -40.03
C ASP A 145 29.02 -48.80 -41.31
N SER A 146 30.36 -48.80 -41.30
CA SER A 146 31.19 -48.94 -42.52
C SER A 146 32.64 -49.34 -42.15
N SER A 147 32.86 -50.66 -42.24
CA SER A 147 34.06 -51.37 -42.76
C SER A 147 35.43 -51.19 -42.08
#